data_AF-A3YYW4-F1
#
_entry.id   AF-A3YYW4-F1
#
_cell.length_a   1.000
_cell.length_b   1.000
_cell.length_c   1.000
_cell.angle_alpha   90.00
_cell.angle_beta   90.00
_cell.angle_gamma   90.00
#
_symmetry.space_group_name_H-M   'P 1'
#
loop_
_entity.id
_entity.type
_entity.pdbx_description
1 polymer ?
#
loop_
_entity_poly.entity_id
_entity_poly.type
_entity_poly.pdbx_seq_one_letter_code
_entity_poly.pdbx_strand_id
1 'polypeptide(L)'
;MNLPLAHLAPTGLGPWGDGMARLFLEPTDLLLVIGLVLLSVQAGRPYGDRLPLLLPLAWLLGGLIGLTMPSELLLALLCTALVAGLGLLVALEVRLRPVVLLPLAAVLTSLFALVAGSALAGHAGALVALLGETVAIAALSTLLPLALAPSHRRWLALGLRVGGSWITAASLLMLGWLVRHPQ
;
A
#
# COMPACT_ATOMS: atom_id res chain seq x y z
N MET A 1 11.75 15.01 27.35
CA MET A 1 10.40 15.51 27.04
C MET A 1 9.87 14.58 25.96
N ASN A 2 9.24 13.48 26.37
CA ASN A 2 8.80 12.44 25.44
C ASN A 2 7.53 12.95 24.77
N LEU A 3 7.64 13.40 23.53
CA LEU A 3 6.46 13.57 22.69
C LEU A 3 5.75 12.21 22.67
N PRO A 4 4.43 12.16 22.89
CA PRO A 4 3.68 10.95 22.59
C PRO A 4 3.82 10.75 21.08
N LEU A 5 4.74 9.86 20.69
CA LEU A 5 4.66 9.21 19.38
C LEU A 5 3.22 8.72 19.28
N ALA A 6 2.56 9.02 18.17
CA ALA A 6 1.21 8.56 17.89
C ALA A 6 1.26 7.04 17.66
N HIS A 7 1.57 6.29 18.70
CA HIS A 7 1.44 4.85 18.76
C HIS A 7 -0.03 4.58 18.51
N LEU A 8 -0.32 3.74 17.52
CA LEU A 8 -1.67 3.27 17.24
C LEU A 8 -2.33 2.87 18.55
N ALA A 9 -3.45 3.52 18.88
CA ALA A 9 -4.22 3.14 20.05
C ALA A 9 -4.60 1.67 19.86
N PRO A 10 -4.24 0.78 20.79
CA PRO A 10 -4.50 -0.65 20.64
C PRO A 10 -6.01 -0.85 20.44
N THR A 11 -6.39 -1.53 19.37
CA THR A 11 -7.80 -1.79 19.02
C THR A 11 -8.47 -2.76 20.00
N GLY A 12 -7.67 -3.38 20.89
CA GLY A 12 -8.11 -4.42 21.82
C GLY A 12 -8.17 -5.81 21.17
N LEU A 13 -7.90 -5.93 19.87
CA LEU A 13 -7.92 -7.20 19.12
C LEU A 13 -6.57 -7.95 19.17
N GLY A 14 -5.59 -7.40 19.91
CA GLY A 14 -4.23 -7.90 20.00
C GLY A 14 -3.39 -7.57 18.76
N PRO A 15 -2.09 -7.94 18.78
CA PRO A 15 -1.13 -7.51 17.76
C PRO A 15 -1.55 -7.88 16.33
N TRP A 16 -2.22 -9.02 16.14
CA TRP A 16 -2.70 -9.44 14.82
C TRP A 16 -3.79 -8.52 14.27
N GLY A 17 -4.80 -8.21 15.09
CA GLY A 17 -5.89 -7.32 14.69
C GLY A 17 -5.42 -5.86 14.53
N ASP A 18 -4.51 -5.41 15.40
CA ASP A 18 -3.84 -4.11 15.25
C ASP A 18 -3.07 -4.05 13.94
N GLY A 19 -2.33 -5.11 13.59
CA GLY A 19 -1.65 -5.25 12.32
C GLY A 19 -2.58 -5.17 11.10
N MET A 20 -3.74 -5.84 11.14
CA MET A 20 -4.75 -5.68 10.09
C MET A 20 -5.26 -4.24 9.97
N ALA A 21 -5.47 -3.58 11.11
CA ALA A 21 -5.97 -2.21 11.15
C ALA A 21 -4.95 -1.21 10.59
N ARG A 22 -3.64 -1.46 10.75
CA ARG A 22 -2.55 -0.60 10.22
C ARG A 22 -2.74 -0.25 8.75
N LEU A 23 -3.02 -1.25 7.91
CA LEU A 23 -3.25 -1.01 6.48
C LEU A 23 -4.32 0.07 6.23
N PHE A 24 -5.37 0.13 7.06
CA PHE A 24 -6.45 1.11 6.91
C PHE A 24 -6.20 2.44 7.64
N LEU A 25 -5.30 2.44 8.61
CA LEU A 25 -4.93 3.60 9.41
C LEU A 25 -3.73 4.35 8.85
N GLU A 26 -2.94 3.72 7.97
CA GLU A 26 -1.85 4.32 7.19
C GLU A 26 -2.34 4.57 5.75
N PRO A 27 -2.82 5.79 5.42
CA PRO A 27 -3.48 6.05 4.15
C PRO A 27 -2.56 5.81 2.94
N THR A 28 -1.26 6.08 3.09
CA THR A 28 -0.27 5.90 2.02
C THR A 28 -0.20 4.43 1.57
N ASP A 29 -0.24 3.50 2.52
CA ASP A 29 -0.12 2.07 2.28
C ASP A 29 -1.41 1.51 1.66
N LEU A 30 -2.56 1.96 2.17
CA LEU A 30 -3.87 1.65 1.57
C LEU A 30 -3.94 2.11 0.11
N LEU A 31 -3.55 3.36 -0.15
CA LEU A 31 -3.58 3.94 -1.49
C LEU A 31 -2.58 3.27 -2.43
N LEU A 32 -1.42 2.82 -1.93
CA LEU A 32 -0.48 2.01 -2.71
C LEU A 32 -1.15 0.71 -3.18
N VAL A 33 -1.71 -0.06 -2.24
CA VAL A 33 -2.29 -1.38 -2.55
C VAL A 33 -3.46 -1.24 -3.50
N ILE A 34 -4.35 -0.28 -3.25
CA ILE A 34 -5.46 0.04 -4.17
C ILE A 34 -4.90 0.42 -5.55
N GLY A 35 -3.94 1.35 -5.63
CA GLY A 35 -3.36 1.82 -6.88
C GLY A 35 -2.75 0.68 -7.72
N LEU A 36 -2.01 -0.24 -7.09
CA LEU A 36 -1.42 -1.40 -7.76
C LEU A 36 -2.49 -2.37 -8.28
N VAL A 37 -3.54 -2.60 -7.50
CA VAL A 37 -4.70 -3.39 -7.93
C VAL A 37 -5.38 -2.74 -9.12
N LEU A 38 -5.69 -1.44 -9.07
CA LEU A 38 -6.32 -0.72 -10.18
C LEU A 38 -5.45 -0.76 -11.45
N LEU A 39 -4.13 -0.64 -11.30
CA LEU A 39 -3.18 -0.72 -12.42
C LEU A 39 -3.14 -2.12 -13.05
N SER A 40 -3.26 -3.18 -12.24
CA SER A 40 -3.37 -4.56 -12.74
C SER A 40 -4.68 -4.82 -13.50
N VAL A 41 -5.79 -4.27 -13.01
CA VAL A 41 -7.09 -4.36 -13.68
C VAL A 41 -7.04 -3.66 -15.04
N GLN A 42 -6.35 -2.52 -15.14
CA GLN A 42 -6.11 -1.82 -16.42
C GLN A 42 -5.23 -2.61 -17.39
N ALA A 43 -4.23 -3.32 -16.88
CA ALA A 43 -3.34 -4.16 -17.68
C ALA A 43 -4.04 -5.42 -18.22
N GLY A 44 -5.04 -5.95 -17.49
CA GLY A 44 -5.95 -7.00 -17.94
C GLY A 44 -5.92 -8.29 -17.10
N ARG A 45 -6.60 -9.34 -17.59
CA ARG A 45 -6.83 -10.60 -16.84
C ARG A 45 -5.57 -11.36 -16.38
N PRO A 46 -4.54 -11.62 -17.20
CA PRO A 46 -3.40 -12.43 -16.74
C PRO A 46 -2.57 -11.76 -15.64
N TYR A 47 -2.83 -10.49 -15.34
CA TYR A 47 -2.14 -9.68 -14.33
C TYR A 47 -2.86 -9.71 -12.98
N GLY A 48 -4.20 -9.73 -13.02
CA GLY A 48 -5.06 -9.82 -11.83
C GLY A 48 -4.89 -11.13 -11.06
N ASP A 49 -4.44 -12.21 -11.71
CA ASP A 49 -4.29 -13.51 -11.06
C ASP A 49 -3.00 -13.63 -10.23
N ARG A 50 -1.95 -12.85 -10.56
CA ARG A 50 -0.64 -12.96 -9.90
C ARG A 50 -0.45 -11.94 -8.77
N LEU A 51 -1.01 -10.74 -8.92
CA LEU A 51 -0.90 -9.69 -7.90
C LEU A 51 -1.38 -10.11 -6.51
N PRO A 52 -2.53 -10.82 -6.36
CA PRO A 52 -3.05 -11.16 -5.04
C PRO A 52 -2.14 -12.07 -4.22
N LEU A 53 -1.24 -12.81 -4.89
CA LEU A 53 -0.18 -13.57 -4.24
C LEU A 53 1.12 -12.76 -4.11
N LEU A 54 1.48 -12.00 -5.14
CA LEU A 54 2.72 -11.24 -5.19
C LEU A 54 2.77 -10.15 -4.11
N LEU A 55 1.71 -9.37 -3.95
CA LEU A 55 1.65 -8.25 -3.01
C LEU A 55 1.88 -8.70 -1.56
N PRO A 56 1.12 -9.67 -1.00
CA PRO A 56 1.36 -10.08 0.38
C PRO A 56 2.73 -10.74 0.58
N LEU A 57 3.27 -11.48 -0.41
CA LEU A 57 4.62 -12.04 -0.30
C LEU A 57 5.70 -10.94 -0.31
N ALA A 58 5.59 -9.99 -1.23
CA ALA A 58 6.51 -8.84 -1.30
C ALA A 58 6.43 -8.00 -0.03
N TRP A 59 5.22 -7.84 0.53
CA TRP A 59 5.00 -7.16 1.80
C TRP A 59 5.67 -7.91 2.95
N LEU A 60 5.41 -9.20 3.09
CA LEU A 60 5.98 -10.01 4.16
C LEU A 60 7.51 -9.98 4.11
N LEU A 61 8.11 -10.13 2.93
CA LEU A 61 9.57 -10.08 2.77
C LEU A 61 10.15 -8.71 3.13
N GLY A 62 9.56 -7.63 2.60
CA GLY A 62 10.00 -6.27 2.91
C GLY A 62 9.86 -5.94 4.39
N GLY A 63 8.72 -6.31 4.99
CA GLY A 63 8.44 -6.09 6.40
C GLY A 63 9.34 -6.89 7.32
N LEU A 64 9.66 -8.15 6.99
CA LEU A 64 10.62 -8.95 7.76
C LEU A 64 12.01 -8.31 7.77
N ILE A 65 12.45 -7.74 6.63
CA ILE A 65 13.70 -6.97 6.58
C ILE A 65 13.56 -5.70 7.45
N GLY A 66 12.42 -5.01 7.36
CA GLY A 66 12.12 -3.81 8.14
C GLY A 66 12.20 -4.05 9.65
N LEU A 67 11.71 -5.20 10.13
CA LEU A 67 11.78 -5.59 11.55
C LEU A 67 13.20 -5.71 12.10
N THR A 68 14.20 -5.88 11.22
CA THR A 68 15.62 -5.96 11.61
C THR A 68 16.31 -4.59 11.63
N MET A 69 15.62 -3.52 11.21
CA MET A 69 16.18 -2.17 11.22
C MET A 69 16.33 -1.66 12.67
N PRO A 70 17.43 -0.95 12.98
CA PRO A 70 17.67 -0.42 14.32
C PRO A 70 16.78 0.80 14.66
N SER A 71 16.20 1.44 13.65
CA SER A 71 15.35 2.62 13.77
C SER A 71 14.32 2.67 12.66
N GLU A 72 13.26 3.44 12.87
CA GLU A 72 12.25 3.74 11.87
C GLU A 72 12.85 4.47 10.65
N LEU A 73 12.41 4.07 9.46
CA LEU A 73 12.80 4.67 8.19
C LEU A 73 11.88 5.86 7.85
N LEU A 74 12.42 7.08 7.95
CA LEU A 74 11.69 8.33 7.69
C LEU A 74 11.60 8.65 6.18
N LEU A 75 10.82 7.83 5.45
CA LEU A 75 10.69 7.92 3.99
C LEU A 75 9.33 8.44 3.51
N ALA A 76 8.49 9.04 4.37
CA ALA A 76 7.12 9.38 3.98
C ALA A 76 7.03 10.32 2.78
N LEU A 77 7.96 11.28 2.62
CA LEU A 77 7.97 12.17 1.46
C LEU A 77 8.16 11.37 0.15
N LEU A 78 9.11 10.43 0.14
CA LEU A 78 9.35 9.55 -1.00
C LEU A 78 8.16 8.61 -1.26
N CYS A 79 7.67 7.93 -0.22
CA CYS A 79 6.53 7.01 -0.35
C CYS A 79 5.29 7.74 -0.89
N THR A 80 4.96 8.90 -0.33
CA THR A 80 3.80 9.70 -0.78
C THR A 80 3.97 10.18 -2.22
N ALA A 81 5.19 10.55 -2.65
CA ALA A 81 5.49 10.90 -4.04
C ALA A 81 5.31 9.72 -4.99
N LEU A 82 5.75 8.51 -4.59
CA LEU A 82 5.55 7.29 -5.36
C LEU A 82 4.07 6.94 -5.51
N VAL A 83 3.26 7.07 -4.44
CA VAL A 83 1.81 6.87 -4.51
C VAL A 83 1.14 7.91 -5.41
N ALA A 84 1.56 9.18 -5.36
CA ALA A 84 1.06 10.22 -6.25
C ALA A 84 1.29 9.86 -7.73
N GLY A 85 2.51 9.39 -8.05
CA GLY A 85 2.88 8.91 -9.37
C GLY A 85 2.08 7.67 -9.80
N LEU A 86 1.89 6.72 -8.90
CA LEU A 86 1.07 5.52 -9.16
C LEU A 86 -0.39 5.90 -9.46
N GLY A 87 -0.99 6.77 -8.66
CA GLY A 87 -2.34 7.30 -8.92
C GLY A 87 -2.43 7.99 -10.28
N LEU A 88 -1.37 8.70 -10.69
CA LEU A 88 -1.34 9.42 -11.96
C LEU A 88 -1.29 8.43 -13.14
N LEU A 89 -0.50 7.36 -13.02
CA LEU A 89 -0.49 6.28 -14.01
C LEU A 89 -1.88 5.65 -14.17
N VAL A 90 -2.58 5.44 -13.06
CA VAL A 90 -3.96 4.93 -13.05
C VAL A 90 -4.94 5.94 -13.68
N ALA A 91 -4.82 7.23 -13.35
CA ALA A 91 -5.70 8.29 -13.86
C ALA A 91 -5.56 8.49 -15.39
N LEU A 92 -4.34 8.30 -15.90
CA LEU A 92 -3.99 8.43 -17.32
C LEU A 92 -4.25 7.16 -18.13
N GLU A 93 -4.82 6.11 -17.52
CA GLU A 93 -5.05 4.81 -18.16
C GLU A 93 -3.78 4.17 -18.74
N VAL A 94 -2.64 4.34 -18.07
CA VAL A 94 -1.36 3.80 -18.56
C VAL A 94 -1.37 2.28 -18.43
N ARG A 95 -1.29 1.60 -19.58
CA ARG A 95 -1.23 0.14 -19.64
C ARG A 95 0.22 -0.34 -19.62
N LEU A 96 0.71 -0.73 -18.45
CA LEU A 96 2.05 -1.29 -18.32
C LEU A 96 2.10 -2.74 -18.83
N ARG A 97 3.23 -3.09 -19.45
CA ARG A 97 3.55 -4.47 -19.82
C ARG A 97 3.80 -5.33 -18.56
N PRO A 98 3.59 -6.66 -18.59
CA PRO A 98 3.70 -7.51 -17.39
C PRO A 98 5.10 -7.52 -16.81
N VAL A 99 6.09 -7.47 -17.71
CA VAL A 99 7.52 -7.40 -17.40
C VAL A 99 7.86 -6.13 -16.61
N VAL A 100 7.02 -5.09 -16.66
CA VAL A 100 7.21 -3.85 -15.90
C VAL A 100 6.31 -3.80 -14.67
N LEU A 101 5.03 -4.16 -14.82
CA LEU A 101 4.04 -4.09 -13.74
C LEU A 101 4.42 -4.96 -12.54
N LEU A 102 4.78 -6.23 -12.77
CA LEU A 102 5.06 -7.17 -11.68
C LEU A 102 6.30 -6.77 -10.86
N PRO A 103 7.48 -6.46 -11.46
CA PRO A 103 8.60 -6.00 -10.67
C PRO A 103 8.34 -4.65 -10.03
N LEU A 104 7.63 -3.73 -10.69
CA LEU A 104 7.23 -2.45 -10.07
C LEU A 104 6.37 -2.69 -8.82
N ALA A 105 5.35 -3.55 -8.92
CA ALA A 105 4.49 -3.91 -7.80
C ALA A 105 5.31 -4.56 -6.67
N ALA A 106 6.19 -5.51 -6.99
CA ALA A 106 7.04 -6.16 -5.99
C ALA A 106 7.96 -5.15 -5.28
N VAL A 107 8.68 -4.31 -6.04
CA VAL A 107 9.61 -3.32 -5.49
C VAL A 107 8.89 -2.29 -4.62
N LEU A 108 7.78 -1.71 -5.11
CA LEU A 108 7.03 -0.72 -4.34
C LEU A 108 6.42 -1.34 -3.07
N THR A 109 5.81 -2.51 -3.18
CA THR A 109 5.21 -3.20 -2.03
C THR A 109 6.27 -3.57 -1.00
N SER A 110 7.44 -4.09 -1.42
CA SER A 110 8.54 -4.38 -0.49
C SER A 110 9.16 -3.13 0.13
N LEU A 111 9.28 -2.02 -0.62
CA LEU A 111 9.78 -0.76 -0.08
C LEU A 111 8.85 -0.21 1.01
N PHE A 112 7.55 -0.23 0.78
CA PHE A 112 6.58 0.26 1.75
C PHE A 112 6.53 -0.65 2.97
N ALA A 113 6.54 -1.97 2.76
CA ALA A 113 6.60 -2.91 3.86
C ALA A 113 7.89 -2.79 4.68
N LEU A 114 9.02 -2.46 4.05
CA LEU A 114 10.27 -2.18 4.75
C LEU A 114 10.09 -1.00 5.73
N VAL A 115 9.46 0.09 5.27
CA VAL A 115 9.14 1.25 6.10
C VAL A 115 8.17 0.86 7.23
N ALA A 116 7.04 0.24 6.88
CA ALA A 116 6.03 -0.19 7.83
C ALA A 116 6.57 -1.19 8.89
N GLY A 117 7.48 -2.08 8.48
CA GLY A 117 8.17 -3.04 9.34
C GLY A 117 9.20 -2.37 10.25
N SER A 118 9.94 -1.37 9.76
CA SER A 118 10.87 -0.61 10.60
C SER A 118 10.17 0.17 11.72
N ALA A 119 8.95 0.64 11.47
CA ALA A 119 8.12 1.27 12.50
C ALA A 119 7.66 0.28 13.59
N LEU A 120 7.54 -1.01 13.25
CA LEU A 120 7.23 -2.08 14.23
C LEU A 120 8.46 -2.61 14.95
N ALA A 121 9.67 -2.34 14.48
CA ALA A 121 10.90 -2.86 15.07
C ALA A 121 10.96 -2.54 16.58
N GLY A 122 11.33 -3.52 17.39
CA GLY A 122 11.39 -3.39 18.85
C GLY A 122 10.06 -3.49 19.61
N HIS A 123 8.90 -3.56 18.94
CA HIS A 123 7.61 -3.70 19.60
C HIS A 123 7.29 -5.18 19.94
N ALA A 124 6.68 -5.40 21.11
CA ALA A 124 6.17 -6.72 21.47
C ALA A 124 5.04 -7.14 20.52
N GLY A 125 5.18 -8.30 19.86
CA GLY A 125 4.21 -8.78 18.88
C GLY A 125 4.38 -8.24 17.46
N ALA A 126 5.49 -7.55 17.15
CA ALA A 126 5.77 -6.98 15.83
C ALA A 126 5.60 -7.97 14.66
N LEU A 127 6.09 -9.21 14.80
CA LEU A 127 5.91 -10.25 13.78
C LEU A 127 4.42 -10.60 13.58
N VAL A 128 3.66 -10.68 14.66
CA VAL A 128 2.23 -11.02 14.62
C VAL A 128 1.44 -9.87 13.97
N ALA A 129 1.81 -8.62 14.24
CA ALA A 129 1.24 -7.45 13.57
C ALA A 129 1.56 -7.43 12.08
N LEU A 130 2.81 -7.69 11.68
CA LEU A 130 3.19 -7.78 10.28
C LEU A 130 2.40 -8.86 9.52
N LEU A 131 2.17 -10.02 10.16
CA LEU A 131 1.33 -11.07 9.59
C LEU A 131 -0.14 -10.63 9.43
N GLY A 132 -0.69 -9.93 10.41
CA GLY A 132 -2.02 -9.33 10.32
C GLY A 132 -2.14 -8.37 9.14
N GLU A 133 -1.18 -7.46 9.00
CA GLU A 133 -1.11 -6.50 7.90
C GLU A 133 -0.98 -7.20 6.54
N THR A 134 -0.14 -8.24 6.46
CA THR A 134 0.02 -9.09 5.27
C THR A 134 -1.29 -9.76 4.86
N VAL A 135 -2.07 -10.25 5.83
CA VAL A 135 -3.39 -10.85 5.58
C VAL A 135 -4.39 -9.81 5.09
N ALA A 136 -4.38 -8.60 5.66
CA ALA A 136 -5.24 -7.51 5.19
C ALA A 136 -4.94 -7.13 3.73
N ILE A 137 -3.65 -7.10 3.34
CA ILE A 137 -3.23 -6.85 1.95
C ILE A 137 -3.66 -8.00 1.03
N ALA A 138 -3.50 -9.25 1.46
CA ALA A 138 -3.98 -10.41 0.71
C ALA A 138 -5.50 -10.33 0.48
N ALA A 139 -6.26 -10.01 1.53
CA ALA A 139 -7.72 -9.86 1.44
C ALA A 139 -8.11 -8.70 0.51
N LEU A 140 -7.49 -7.52 0.65
CA LEU A 140 -7.80 -6.38 -0.20
C LEU A 140 -7.45 -6.63 -1.67
N SER A 141 -6.26 -7.17 -1.93
CA SER A 141 -5.77 -7.45 -3.29
C SER A 141 -6.52 -8.59 -3.98
N THR A 142 -7.15 -9.50 -3.24
CA THR A 142 -8.04 -10.53 -3.78
C THR A 142 -9.46 -10.02 -4.01
N LEU A 143 -10.04 -9.29 -3.06
CA LEU A 143 -11.45 -8.88 -3.10
C LEU A 143 -11.70 -7.70 -4.04
N LEU A 144 -10.78 -6.73 -4.10
CA LEU A 144 -10.97 -5.52 -4.90
C LEU A 144 -11.09 -5.80 -6.41
N PRO A 145 -10.22 -6.62 -7.05
CA PRO A 145 -10.42 -6.98 -8.46
C PRO A 145 -11.75 -7.67 -8.73
N LEU A 146 -12.22 -8.51 -7.79
CA LEU A 146 -13.51 -9.21 -7.91
C LEU A 146 -14.68 -8.21 -7.88
N ALA A 147 -14.63 -7.22 -7.00
CA ALA A 147 -15.64 -6.16 -6.93
C ALA A 147 -15.72 -5.31 -8.21
N LEU A 148 -14.63 -5.27 -8.99
CA LEU A 148 -14.56 -4.54 -10.25
C LEU A 148 -15.09 -5.36 -11.45
N ALA A 149 -15.47 -6.63 -11.26
CA ALA A 149 -15.95 -7.55 -12.30
C ALA A 149 -17.41 -8.02 -12.06
N PRO A 150 -18.23 -8.24 -13.11
CA PRO A 150 -18.13 -7.75 -14.49
C PRO A 150 -18.75 -6.35 -14.63
N SER A 151 -17.95 -5.38 -15.08
CA SER A 151 -18.38 -4.01 -15.35
C SER A 151 -18.31 -3.70 -16.85
N HIS A 152 -19.25 -2.91 -17.34
CA HIS A 152 -19.24 -2.46 -18.73
C HIS A 152 -17.97 -1.63 -18.99
N ARG A 153 -17.22 -1.97 -20.04
CA ARG A 153 -15.82 -1.54 -20.26
C ARG A 153 -15.59 -0.01 -20.15
N ARG A 154 -16.57 0.79 -20.60
CA ARG A 154 -16.49 2.27 -20.50
C ARG A 154 -16.64 2.78 -19.06
N TRP A 155 -17.50 2.15 -18.26
CA TRP A 155 -17.71 2.52 -16.85
C TRP A 155 -16.51 2.12 -16.00
N LEU A 156 -15.91 0.96 -16.29
CA LEU A 156 -14.66 0.54 -15.66
C LEU A 156 -13.55 1.55 -15.93
N ALA A 157 -13.37 1.95 -17.19
CA ALA A 157 -12.38 2.96 -17.58
C ALA A 157 -12.58 4.27 -16.80
N LEU A 158 -13.80 4.82 -16.80
CA LEU A 158 -14.13 6.04 -16.03
C LEU A 158 -13.87 5.87 -14.53
N GLY A 159 -14.30 4.75 -13.93
CA GLY A 159 -14.10 4.46 -12.51
C GLY A 159 -12.62 4.39 -12.14
N LEU A 160 -11.80 3.76 -12.99
CA LEU A 160 -10.35 3.69 -12.79
C LEU A 160 -9.70 5.07 -12.89
N ARG A 161 -10.12 5.91 -13.85
CA ARG A 161 -9.61 7.29 -13.96
C ARG A 161 -9.95 8.14 -12.74
N VAL A 162 -11.18 8.03 -12.25
CA VAL A 162 -11.64 8.73 -11.03
C VAL A 162 -10.88 8.21 -9.81
N GLY A 163 -10.73 6.89 -9.67
CA GLY A 163 -9.95 6.29 -8.58
C GLY A 163 -8.49 6.78 -8.59
N GLY A 164 -7.85 6.77 -9.76
CA GLY A 164 -6.48 7.28 -9.92
C GLY A 164 -6.34 8.75 -9.56
N SER A 165 -7.27 9.61 -10.01
CA SER A 165 -7.20 11.04 -9.71
C SER A 165 -7.38 11.34 -8.22
N TRP A 166 -8.22 10.56 -7.52
CA TRP A 166 -8.38 10.66 -6.07
C TRP A 166 -7.13 10.24 -5.33
N ILE A 167 -6.48 9.14 -5.74
CA ILE A 167 -5.21 8.69 -5.18
C ILE A 167 -4.13 9.78 -5.33
N THR A 168 -4.01 10.36 -6.54
CA THR A 168 -3.05 11.44 -6.79
C THR A 168 -3.37 12.68 -5.97
N ALA A 169 -4.63 13.12 -5.93
CA ALA A 169 -5.04 14.31 -5.20
C ALA A 169 -4.77 14.16 -3.69
N ALA A 170 -5.16 13.03 -3.09
CA ALA A 170 -4.89 12.74 -1.68
C ALA A 170 -3.38 12.75 -1.39
N SER A 171 -2.59 12.12 -2.27
CA SER A 171 -1.13 12.09 -2.13
C SER A 171 -0.50 13.48 -2.26
N LEU A 172 -0.98 14.33 -3.17
CA LEU A 172 -0.50 15.71 -3.31
C LEU A 172 -0.84 16.57 -2.10
N LEU A 173 -2.02 16.38 -1.49
CA LEU A 173 -2.38 17.05 -0.23
C LEU A 173 -1.45 16.61 0.91
N MET A 174 -1.19 15.30 1.03
CA MET A 174 -0.26 14.75 2.01
C MET A 174 1.18 15.24 1.78
N LEU A 175 1.64 15.31 0.52
CA LEU A 175 2.94 15.88 0.18
C LEU A 175 3.03 17.35 0.58
N GLY A 176 2.00 18.15 0.29
CA GLY A 176 1.94 19.55 0.67
C GLY A 176 2.03 19.74 2.19
N TRP A 177 1.44 18.82 2.96
CA TRP A 177 1.57 18.78 4.42
C TRP A 177 2.99 18.40 4.86
N LEU A 178 3.56 17.32 4.33
CA LEU A 178 4.88 16.82 4.68
C LEU A 178 6.01 17.81 4.32
N VAL A 179 5.87 18.59 3.25
CA VAL A 179 6.84 19.64 2.91
C VAL A 179 6.84 20.77 3.95
N ARG A 180 5.68 21.06 4.57
CA ARG A 180 5.58 22.06 5.65
C ARG A 180 6.01 21.50 7.00
N HIS A 181 5.80 20.20 7.21
CA HIS A 181 6.08 19.48 8.45
C HIS A 181 6.90 18.22 8.14
N PRO A 182 8.21 18.37 7.83
CA PRO A 182 9.08 17.25 7.54
C PRO A 182 9.22 16.33 8.78
N GLN A 183 9.37 15.04 8.50
CA GLN A 183 9.58 13.98 9.49
C GLN A 183 11.00 14.01 10.07
#